data_AF-A0A7C3GA58-F1
#
_entry.id   AF-A0A7C3GA58-F1
#
_cell.length_a   1.000
_cell.length_b   1.000
_cell.length_c   1.000
_cell.angle_alpha   90.00
_cell.angle_beta   90.00
_cell.angle_gamma   90.00
#
_symmetry.space_group_name_H-M   'P 1'
#
loop_
_entity.id
_entity.type
_entity.pdbx_description
1 polymer ?
#
loop_
_entity_poly.entity_id
_entity_poly.type
_entity_poly.pdbx_seq_one_letter_code
_entity_poly.pdbx_strand_id
1 'polypeptide(L)'
;MTSIWKSYASGLALWTLWCWLMVWRPEPFANATLRAGVRIAVVLLPALWLARKHELSFGLWPINWRAVGIGLAVAVVLLGGNIGLIRPKTLTIPHGFNTYFNFIIGSPIAEELLFRGAIMQLVRKYTRPLTAMLISTLLFVMFHWPQWLILEPLPLNQFLVLSANIFFIGMVLATLYQRSNSLLAPIIYHILNNFVAFLIG
;
A
#
# COMPACT_ATOMS: atom_id res chain seq x y z
N MET A 1 -22.19 1.63 -0.19
CA MET A 1 -21.11 2.01 -1.13
C MET A 1 -20.67 3.46 -1.04
N THR A 2 -21.58 4.45 -0.86
CA THR A 2 -21.24 5.89 -0.82
C THR A 2 -20.16 6.26 0.21
N SER A 3 -20.12 5.61 1.37
CA SER A 3 -19.10 5.85 2.39
C SER A 3 -17.68 5.49 1.95
N ILE A 4 -17.52 4.46 1.09
CA ILE A 4 -16.22 4.02 0.57
C ILE A 4 -15.62 5.16 -0.25
N TRP A 5 -16.39 5.65 -1.22
CA TRP A 5 -15.94 6.66 -2.17
C TRP A 5 -15.68 8.01 -1.51
N LYS A 6 -16.56 8.42 -0.57
CA LYS A 6 -16.32 9.63 0.23
C LYS A 6 -15.03 9.50 1.05
N SER A 7 -14.85 8.39 1.76
CA SER A 7 -13.66 8.16 2.58
C SER A 7 -12.37 8.16 1.75
N TYR A 8 -12.38 7.45 0.62
CA TYR A 8 -11.23 7.36 -0.28
C TYR A 8 -10.92 8.71 -0.92
N ALA A 9 -11.93 9.41 -1.46
CA ALA A 9 -11.74 10.72 -2.11
C ALA A 9 -11.23 11.77 -1.11
N SER A 10 -11.77 11.81 0.12
CA SER A 10 -11.27 12.70 1.17
C SER A 10 -9.83 12.36 1.57
N GLY A 11 -9.50 11.08 1.73
CA GLY A 11 -8.13 10.64 2.00
C GLY A 11 -7.16 11.07 0.87
N LEU A 12 -7.52 10.82 -0.39
CA LEU A 12 -6.70 11.19 -1.53
C LEU A 12 -6.55 12.71 -1.66
N ALA A 13 -7.60 13.48 -1.40
CA ALA A 13 -7.55 14.94 -1.41
C ALA A 13 -6.62 15.49 -0.31
N LEU A 14 -6.71 14.96 0.91
CA LEU A 14 -5.81 15.32 2.01
C LEU A 14 -4.37 14.91 1.74
N TRP A 15 -4.16 13.74 1.15
CA TRP A 15 -2.83 13.29 0.71
C TRP A 15 -2.22 14.23 -0.34
N THR A 16 -3.04 14.62 -1.32
CA THR A 16 -2.64 15.54 -2.40
C THR A 16 -2.30 16.92 -1.83
N LEU A 17 -3.13 17.44 -0.93
CA LEU A 17 -2.87 18.69 -0.23
C LEU A 17 -1.57 18.63 0.57
N TRP A 18 -1.34 17.52 1.29
CA TRP A 18 -0.10 17.31 2.02
C TRP A 18 1.14 17.33 1.11
N CYS A 19 1.08 16.68 -0.05
CA CYS A 19 2.17 16.72 -1.03
C CYS A 19 2.48 18.15 -1.49
N TRP A 20 1.44 18.95 -1.78
CA TRP A 20 1.62 20.37 -2.10
C TRP A 20 2.25 21.17 -0.97
N LEU A 21 1.80 20.95 0.28
CA LEU A 21 2.37 21.61 1.45
C LEU A 21 3.85 21.28 1.62
N MET A 22 4.25 20.02 1.41
CA MET A 22 5.66 19.62 1.44
C MET A 22 6.51 20.32 0.37
N VAL A 23 5.97 20.56 -0.83
CA VAL A 23 6.69 21.29 -1.89
C VAL A 23 6.81 22.79 -1.56
N TRP A 24 5.72 23.41 -1.09
CA TRP A 24 5.66 24.87 -0.91
C TRP A 24 6.25 25.35 0.42
N ARG A 25 6.11 24.54 1.46
CA ARG A 25 6.55 24.84 2.83
C ARG A 25 7.16 23.55 3.41
N PRO A 26 8.40 23.17 3.05
CA PRO A 26 8.99 21.94 3.56
C PRO A 26 9.04 21.88 5.08
N GLU A 27 9.28 22.98 5.79
CA GLU A 27 9.19 23.00 7.25
C GLU A 27 7.82 23.54 7.72
N PRO A 28 7.12 22.85 8.65
CA PRO A 28 7.49 21.60 9.35
C PRO A 28 7.06 20.30 8.64
N PHE A 29 6.54 20.38 7.41
CA PHE A 29 5.87 19.28 6.70
C PHE A 29 6.79 18.12 6.29
N ALA A 30 8.10 18.32 6.23
CA ALA A 30 9.12 17.31 5.98
C ALA A 30 9.54 16.58 7.27
N ASN A 31 8.92 16.89 8.42
CA ASN A 31 9.20 16.19 9.66
C ASN A 31 8.66 14.75 9.64
N ALA A 32 9.47 13.78 10.09
CA ALA A 32 9.10 12.36 10.06
C ALA A 32 7.90 12.00 10.96
N THR A 33 7.76 12.66 12.12
CA THR A 33 6.62 12.48 13.02
C THR A 33 5.35 13.03 12.41
N LEU A 34 5.43 14.19 11.75
CA LEU A 34 4.27 14.78 11.09
C LEU A 34 3.82 13.94 9.89
N ARG A 35 4.76 13.41 9.09
CA ARG A 35 4.47 12.42 8.04
C ARG A 35 3.74 11.19 8.57
N ALA A 36 4.18 10.66 9.71
CA ALA A 36 3.50 9.54 10.36
C ALA A 36 2.05 9.90 10.74
N GLY A 37 1.86 11.08 11.34
CA GLY A 37 0.55 11.59 11.73
C GLY A 37 -0.41 11.73 10.53
N VAL A 38 0.09 12.24 9.41
CA VAL A 38 -0.68 12.34 8.16
C VAL A 38 -1.09 10.97 7.66
N ARG A 39 -0.19 10.00 7.66
CA ARG A 39 -0.52 8.64 7.24
C ARG A 39 -1.58 8.01 8.14
N ILE A 40 -1.49 8.23 9.45
CA ILE A 40 -2.54 7.82 10.39
C ILE A 40 -3.87 8.47 9.99
N ALA A 41 -3.90 9.78 9.76
CA ALA A 41 -5.11 10.52 9.44
C ALA A 41 -5.73 10.14 8.09
N VAL A 42 -4.90 9.89 7.09
CA VAL A 42 -5.30 9.75 5.68
C VAL A 42 -5.52 8.30 5.26
N VAL A 43 -4.91 7.34 5.97
CA VAL A 43 -4.98 5.92 5.62
C VAL A 43 -5.59 5.10 6.76
N LEU A 44 -4.96 5.14 7.94
CA LEU A 44 -5.34 4.26 9.06
C LEU A 44 -6.72 4.62 9.64
N LEU A 45 -6.98 5.90 9.93
CA LEU A 45 -8.27 6.34 10.48
C LEU A 45 -9.44 6.03 9.51
N PRO A 46 -9.33 6.30 8.20
CA PRO A 46 -10.30 5.83 7.21
C PRO A 46 -10.53 4.32 7.23
N ALA A 47 -9.47 3.52 7.32
CA ALA A 47 -9.57 2.06 7.39
C ALA A 47 -10.37 1.61 8.62
N LEU A 48 -10.00 2.12 9.79
CA LEU A 48 -10.65 1.78 11.06
C LEU A 48 -12.09 2.29 11.11
N TRP A 49 -12.36 3.48 10.57
CA TRP A 49 -13.70 4.03 10.48
C TRP A 49 -14.61 3.19 9.57
N LEU A 50 -14.12 2.81 8.38
CA LEU A 50 -14.85 1.92 7.47
C LEU A 50 -15.10 0.56 8.11
N ALA A 51 -14.09 -0.01 8.78
CA ALA A 51 -14.22 -1.28 9.46
C ALA A 51 -15.25 -1.24 10.59
N ARG A 52 -15.21 -0.22 11.46
CA ARG A 52 -16.20 -0.03 12.52
C ARG A 52 -17.60 0.20 11.97
N LYS A 53 -17.73 1.05 10.95
CA LYS A 53 -19.03 1.43 10.37
C LYS A 53 -19.74 0.26 9.68
N HIS A 54 -18.99 -0.68 9.12
CA HIS A 54 -19.53 -1.81 8.35
C HIS A 54 -19.25 -3.17 8.99
N GLU A 55 -18.86 -3.17 10.27
CA GLU A 55 -18.58 -4.36 11.09
C GLU A 55 -17.63 -5.34 10.40
N LEU A 56 -16.57 -4.81 9.80
CA LEU A 56 -15.58 -5.61 9.09
C LEU A 56 -14.63 -6.26 10.10
N SER A 57 -14.40 -7.55 9.92
CA SER A 57 -13.27 -8.24 10.53
C SER A 57 -12.12 -8.26 9.54
N PHE A 58 -10.94 -7.81 9.95
CA PHE A 58 -9.76 -7.87 9.10
C PHE A 58 -9.27 -9.31 8.88
N GLY A 59 -9.66 -10.25 9.75
CA GLY A 59 -9.26 -11.65 9.64
C GLY A 59 -7.74 -11.79 9.73
N LEU A 60 -7.15 -11.56 10.91
CA LEU A 60 -5.71 -11.76 11.10
C LEU A 60 -5.36 -13.26 11.24
N TRP A 61 -6.28 -14.06 11.76
CA TRP A 61 -6.12 -15.48 12.06
C TRP A 61 -7.44 -16.25 11.83
N PRO A 62 -7.42 -17.55 11.50
CA PRO A 62 -6.27 -18.40 11.14
C PRO A 62 -5.72 -18.14 9.74
N ILE A 63 -4.44 -18.46 9.52
CA ILE A 63 -3.76 -18.29 8.23
C ILE A 63 -3.76 -19.62 7.46
N ASN A 64 -4.23 -19.62 6.21
CA ASN A 64 -4.05 -20.77 5.31
C ASN A 64 -2.63 -20.77 4.71
N TRP A 65 -1.70 -21.48 5.35
CA TRP A 65 -0.28 -21.53 4.95
C TRP A 65 -0.02 -22.12 3.57
N ARG A 66 -0.87 -23.04 3.07
CA ARG A 66 -0.74 -23.56 1.69
C ARG A 66 -0.99 -22.45 0.66
N ALA A 67 -2.02 -21.65 0.91
CA ALA A 67 -2.32 -20.49 0.08
C ALA A 67 -1.24 -19.39 0.18
N VAL A 68 -0.65 -19.20 1.37
CA VAL A 68 0.51 -18.32 1.55
C VAL A 68 1.69 -18.80 0.72
N GLY A 69 2.02 -20.10 0.73
CA GLY A 69 3.11 -20.66 -0.08
C GLY A 69 2.97 -20.39 -1.57
N ILE A 70 1.77 -20.56 -2.13
CA ILE A 70 1.49 -20.26 -3.55
C ILE A 70 1.63 -18.77 -3.84
N GLY A 71 1.05 -17.92 -2.98
CA GLY A 71 1.15 -16.47 -3.16
C GLY A 71 2.57 -15.94 -3.01
N LEU A 72 3.36 -16.52 -2.10
CA LEU A 72 4.80 -16.23 -1.91
C LEU A 72 5.62 -16.66 -3.13
N ALA A 73 5.34 -17.81 -3.75
CA ALA A 73 6.04 -18.22 -4.97
C ALA A 73 5.84 -17.21 -6.10
N VAL A 74 4.61 -16.74 -6.31
CA VAL A 74 4.30 -15.69 -7.30
C VAL A 74 5.01 -14.37 -6.96
N ALA A 75 4.97 -14.00 -5.69
CA ALA A 75 5.66 -12.83 -5.14
C ALA A 75 7.18 -12.86 -5.37
N VAL A 76 7.84 -13.99 -5.09
CA VAL A 76 9.28 -14.16 -5.28
C VAL A 76 9.67 -14.06 -6.75
N VAL A 77 8.87 -14.63 -7.66
CA VAL A 77 9.11 -14.48 -9.11
C VAL A 77 9.03 -13.01 -9.53
N LEU A 78 8.05 -12.26 -9.02
CA LEU A 78 7.88 -10.84 -9.34
C LEU A 78 8.95 -9.94 -8.72
N LEU A 79 9.33 -10.20 -7.47
CA LEU A 79 10.45 -9.54 -6.79
C LEU A 79 11.78 -9.82 -7.51
N GLY A 80 12.05 -11.06 -7.88
CA GLY A 80 13.23 -11.45 -8.64
C GLY A 80 13.29 -10.78 -10.01
N GLY A 81 12.15 -10.66 -10.70
CA GLY A 81 12.03 -9.90 -11.95
C GLY A 81 12.41 -8.43 -11.78
N ASN A 82 11.92 -7.77 -10.73
CA ASN A 82 12.25 -6.38 -10.42
C ASN A 82 13.74 -6.18 -10.12
N ILE A 83 14.34 -7.07 -9.31
CA ILE A 83 15.78 -7.03 -9.00
C ILE A 83 16.62 -7.21 -10.27
N GLY A 84 16.24 -8.15 -11.15
CA GLY A 84 16.93 -8.39 -12.42
C GLY A 84 16.90 -7.19 -13.37
N LEU A 85 15.86 -6.35 -13.29
CA LEU A 85 15.73 -5.12 -14.06
C LEU A 85 16.54 -3.97 -13.46
N ILE A 86 16.52 -3.80 -12.13
CA ILE A 86 17.18 -2.69 -11.42
C ILE A 86 18.70 -2.86 -11.37
N ARG A 87 19.19 -4.11 -11.29
CA ARG A 87 20.62 -4.45 -11.14
C ARG A 87 21.32 -3.57 -10.08
N PRO A 88 20.94 -3.70 -8.80
CA PRO A 88 21.44 -2.82 -7.75
C PRO A 88 22.97 -2.84 -7.68
N LYS A 89 23.57 -1.65 -7.67
CA LYS A 89 25.03 -1.49 -7.58
C LYS A 89 25.55 -1.59 -6.16
N THR A 90 24.71 -1.27 -5.18
CA THR A 90 25.03 -1.26 -3.74
C THR A 90 23.81 -1.67 -2.94
N LEU A 91 24.02 -2.39 -1.84
CA LEU A 91 22.98 -2.72 -0.89
C LEU A 91 22.98 -1.72 0.27
N THR A 92 21.82 -1.14 0.59
CA THR A 92 21.67 -0.15 1.68
C THR A 92 20.84 -0.74 2.80
N ILE A 93 21.45 -1.04 3.94
CA ILE A 93 20.71 -1.57 5.10
C ILE A 93 19.87 -0.41 5.70
N PRO A 94 18.55 -0.60 5.92
CA PRO A 94 17.75 0.41 6.57
C PRO A 94 18.17 0.62 8.02
N HIS A 95 18.26 1.88 8.42
CA HIS A 95 18.61 2.28 9.77
C HIS A 95 17.66 3.37 10.27
N GLY A 96 17.49 3.44 11.59
CA GLY A 96 16.70 4.47 12.26
C GLY A 96 15.21 4.15 12.40
N PHE A 97 14.65 4.51 13.55
CA PHE A 97 13.25 4.26 13.90
C PHE A 97 12.27 4.76 12.82
N ASN A 98 12.49 5.98 12.31
CA ASN A 98 11.59 6.59 11.34
C ASN A 98 11.49 5.81 10.03
N THR A 99 12.57 5.21 9.55
CA THR A 99 12.59 4.39 8.34
C THR A 99 11.71 3.15 8.51
N TYR A 100 11.90 2.44 9.61
CA TYR A 100 11.10 1.25 9.92
C TYR A 100 9.64 1.60 10.14
N PHE A 101 9.38 2.60 10.98
CA PHE A 101 8.02 2.98 11.34
C PHE A 101 7.24 3.57 10.16
N ASN A 102 7.83 4.50 9.40
CA ASN A 102 7.10 5.18 8.33
C ASN A 102 7.09 4.41 7.01
N PHE A 103 8.13 3.67 6.65
CA PHE A 103 8.22 3.09 5.30
C PHE A 103 8.10 1.57 5.30
N ILE A 104 8.87 0.88 6.15
CA ILE A 104 8.99 -0.58 6.08
C ILE A 104 7.81 -1.29 6.75
N ILE A 105 7.32 -0.79 7.89
CA ILE A 105 6.33 -1.48 8.73
C ILE A 105 5.00 -0.75 8.77
N GLY A 106 4.98 0.50 9.25
CA GLY A 106 3.72 1.20 9.53
C GLY A 106 2.91 1.55 8.28
N SER A 107 3.58 1.91 7.19
CA SER A 107 2.92 2.19 5.89
C SER A 107 2.22 0.96 5.33
N PRO A 108 2.91 -0.18 5.16
CA PRO A 108 2.28 -1.43 4.74
C PRO A 108 1.08 -1.84 5.59
N ILE A 109 1.18 -1.76 6.93
CA ILE A 109 0.07 -2.11 7.81
C ILE A 109 -1.15 -1.22 7.57
N ALA A 110 -0.96 0.10 7.55
CA ALA A 110 -2.05 1.05 7.35
C ALA A 110 -2.71 0.86 5.97
N GLU A 111 -1.90 0.68 4.93
CA GLU A 111 -2.36 0.51 3.56
C GLU A 111 -3.11 -0.80 3.38
N GLU A 112 -2.62 -1.93 3.89
CA GLU A 112 -3.35 -3.20 3.81
C GLU A 112 -4.68 -3.15 4.56
N LEU A 113 -4.73 -2.51 5.73
CA LEU A 113 -5.99 -2.30 6.46
C LEU A 113 -7.01 -1.51 5.64
N LEU A 114 -6.58 -0.45 4.94
CA LEU A 114 -7.47 0.34 4.11
C LEU A 114 -7.89 -0.42 2.84
N PHE A 115 -6.94 -0.87 2.04
CA PHE A 115 -7.21 -1.34 0.70
C PHE A 115 -7.76 -2.77 0.68
N ARG A 116 -7.18 -3.69 1.46
CA ARG A 116 -7.59 -5.12 1.48
C ARG A 116 -8.59 -5.35 2.61
N GLY A 117 -8.28 -4.81 3.79
CA GLY A 117 -9.09 -4.95 4.98
C GLY A 117 -10.46 -4.25 4.89
N ALA A 118 -10.53 -3.05 4.32
CA ALA A 118 -11.78 -2.30 4.24
C ALA A 118 -12.36 -2.24 2.82
N ILE A 119 -11.67 -1.57 1.89
CA ILE A 119 -12.19 -1.26 0.55
C ILE A 119 -12.50 -2.55 -0.22
N MET A 120 -11.55 -3.48 -0.34
CA MET A 120 -11.74 -4.73 -1.08
C MET A 120 -12.89 -5.55 -0.51
N GLN A 121 -12.96 -5.73 0.82
CA GLN A 121 -14.07 -6.45 1.46
C GLN A 121 -15.42 -5.82 1.14
N LEU A 122 -15.52 -4.49 1.26
CA LEU A 122 -16.77 -3.78 1.01
C LEU A 122 -17.19 -3.83 -0.46
N VAL A 123 -16.26 -3.69 -1.40
CA VAL A 123 -16.55 -3.82 -2.83
C VAL A 123 -16.95 -5.25 -3.19
N ARG A 124 -16.34 -6.25 -2.56
CA ARG A 124 -16.67 -7.67 -2.75
C ARG A 124 -18.09 -8.04 -2.32
N LYS A 125 -18.72 -7.26 -1.43
CA LYS A 125 -20.15 -7.44 -1.08
C LYS A 125 -21.09 -7.24 -2.28
N TYR A 126 -20.64 -6.53 -3.33
CA TYR A 126 -21.47 -6.13 -4.47
C TYR A 126 -20.91 -6.56 -5.83
N THR A 127 -19.75 -7.22 -5.86
CA THR A 127 -19.04 -7.53 -7.11
C THR A 127 -18.36 -8.89 -7.04
N ARG A 128 -17.90 -9.40 -8.19
CA ARG A 128 -17.11 -10.64 -8.24
C ARG A 128 -15.75 -10.44 -7.55
N PRO A 129 -15.14 -11.50 -6.97
CA PRO A 129 -13.85 -11.39 -6.28
C PRO A 129 -12.77 -10.70 -7.11
N LEU A 130 -12.63 -11.04 -8.39
CA LEU A 130 -11.65 -10.43 -9.29
C LEU A 130 -11.89 -8.92 -9.47
N THR A 131 -13.15 -8.49 -9.59
CA THR A 131 -13.51 -7.07 -9.70
C THR A 131 -13.13 -6.30 -8.44
N ALA A 132 -13.38 -6.87 -7.25
CA ALA A 132 -12.99 -6.26 -5.99
C ALA A 132 -11.45 -6.15 -5.84
N MET A 133 -10.71 -7.17 -6.29
CA MET A 133 -9.24 -7.15 -6.33
C MET A 133 -8.72 -6.04 -7.26
N LEU A 134 -9.27 -5.94 -8.47
CA LEU A 134 -8.90 -4.93 -9.46
C LEU A 134 -9.19 -3.52 -8.95
N ILE A 135 -10.39 -3.27 -8.43
CA ILE A 135 -10.76 -1.96 -7.88
C ILE A 135 -9.85 -1.58 -6.71
N SER A 136 -9.66 -2.48 -5.75
CA SER A 136 -8.77 -2.22 -4.60
C SER A 136 -7.35 -1.89 -5.06
N THR A 137 -6.82 -2.63 -6.04
CA THR A 137 -5.48 -2.42 -6.59
C THR A 137 -5.36 -1.11 -7.35
N LEU A 138 -6.34 -0.75 -8.17
CA LEU A 138 -6.34 0.52 -8.90
C LEU A 138 -6.34 1.70 -7.93
N LEU A 139 -7.18 1.64 -6.89
CA LEU A 139 -7.21 2.68 -5.86
C LEU A 139 -5.89 2.74 -5.08
N PHE A 140 -5.28 1.60 -4.78
CA PHE A 140 -3.96 1.55 -4.14
C PHE A 140 -2.90 2.27 -4.99
N VAL A 141 -2.82 1.98 -6.30
CA VAL A 141 -1.87 2.63 -7.23
C VAL A 141 -2.14 4.13 -7.32
N MET A 142 -3.41 4.52 -7.51
CA MET A 142 -3.80 5.94 -7.60
C MET A 142 -3.44 6.73 -6.34
N PHE A 143 -3.40 6.08 -5.17
CA PHE A 143 -3.00 6.72 -3.92
C PHE A 143 -1.51 7.11 -3.89
N HIS A 144 -0.67 6.51 -4.73
CA HIS A 144 0.75 6.85 -4.85
C HIS A 144 1.00 8.05 -5.78
N TRP A 145 0.07 8.31 -6.71
CA TRP A 145 0.25 9.32 -7.75
C TRP A 145 0.52 10.74 -7.24
N PRO A 146 -0.11 11.25 -6.16
CA PRO A 146 0.21 12.59 -5.67
C PRO A 146 1.69 12.75 -5.30
N GLN A 147 2.34 11.71 -4.77
CA GLN A 147 3.76 11.77 -4.48
C GLN A 147 4.59 11.90 -5.77
N TRP A 148 4.33 11.08 -6.78
CA TRP A 148 5.11 11.06 -8.02
C TRP A 148 4.77 12.17 -9.01
N LEU A 149 3.64 12.85 -8.84
CA LEU A 149 3.22 13.96 -9.70
C LEU A 149 3.54 15.33 -9.09
N ILE A 150 3.57 15.42 -7.75
CA ILE A 150 3.69 16.71 -7.05
C ILE A 150 5.00 16.76 -6.27
N LEU A 151 5.23 15.81 -5.36
CA LEU A 151 6.35 15.88 -4.42
C LEU A 151 7.69 15.49 -5.04
N GLU A 152 7.69 14.42 -5.83
CA GLU A 152 8.84 13.89 -6.56
C GLU A 152 8.43 13.70 -8.03
N PRO A 153 8.30 14.79 -8.82
CA PRO A 153 7.75 14.72 -10.17
C PRO A 153 8.59 13.82 -11.08
N LEU A 154 8.00 12.70 -11.50
CA LEU A 154 8.67 11.73 -12.37
C LEU A 154 8.42 12.00 -13.85
N PRO A 155 9.40 11.73 -14.73
CA PRO A 155 9.16 11.63 -16.16
C PRO A 155 8.07 10.59 -16.49
N LEU A 156 7.29 10.84 -17.54
CA LEU A 156 6.12 10.01 -17.89
C LEU A 156 6.43 8.51 -17.99
N ASN A 157 7.57 8.15 -18.60
CA ASN A 157 7.99 6.76 -18.71
C ASN A 157 8.22 6.11 -17.33
N GLN A 158 8.85 6.81 -16.40
CA GLN A 158 9.09 6.30 -15.04
C GLN A 158 7.78 6.21 -14.24
N PHE A 159 6.92 7.23 -14.35
CA PHE A 159 5.59 7.22 -13.73
C PHE A 159 4.76 6.00 -14.16
N LEU A 160 4.75 5.69 -15.46
CA LEU A 160 4.02 4.54 -16.01
C LEU A 160 4.61 3.21 -15.54
N VAL A 161 5.94 3.07 -15.55
CA VAL A 161 6.62 1.85 -15.08
C VAL A 161 6.37 1.61 -13.60
N LEU A 162 6.50 2.63 -12.75
CA LEU A 162 6.22 2.50 -11.32
C LEU A 162 4.75 2.24 -11.03
N SER A 163 3.83 2.90 -11.75
CA SER A 163 2.40 2.63 -11.62
C SER A 163 2.05 1.18 -11.98
N ALA A 164 2.64 0.66 -13.06
CA ALA A 164 2.46 -0.74 -13.46
C ALA A 164 3.06 -1.69 -12.41
N ASN A 165 4.25 -1.38 -11.89
CA ASN A 165 4.90 -2.19 -10.86
C ASN A 165 4.06 -2.27 -9.57
N ILE A 166 3.61 -1.14 -9.04
CA ILE A 166 2.73 -1.08 -7.86
C ILE A 166 1.38 -1.74 -8.15
N PHE A 167 0.88 -1.69 -9.38
CA PHE A 167 -0.32 -2.44 -9.76
C PHE A 167 -0.10 -3.95 -9.65
N PHE A 168 1.00 -4.48 -10.17
CA PHE A 168 1.31 -5.91 -10.07
C PHE A 168 1.50 -6.36 -8.62
N ILE A 169 2.26 -5.60 -7.82
CA ILE A 169 2.39 -5.84 -6.38
C ILE A 169 1.01 -5.80 -5.71
N GLY A 170 0.18 -4.84 -6.09
CA GLY A 170 -1.15 -4.70 -5.54
C GLY A 170 -2.07 -5.89 -5.84
N MET A 171 -1.98 -6.47 -7.03
CA MET A 171 -2.66 -7.71 -7.41
C MET A 171 -2.15 -8.92 -6.64
N VAL A 172 -0.84 -9.01 -6.38
CA VAL A 172 -0.25 -10.07 -5.52
C VAL A 172 -0.80 -9.99 -4.11
N LEU A 173 -0.80 -8.80 -3.52
CA LEU A 173 -1.35 -8.55 -2.18
C LEU A 173 -2.84 -8.91 -2.09
N ALA A 174 -3.63 -8.49 -3.09
CA ALA A 174 -5.04 -8.85 -3.17
C ALA A 174 -5.25 -10.37 -3.31
N THR A 175 -4.39 -11.05 -4.07
CA THR A 175 -4.41 -12.51 -4.24
C THR A 175 -4.03 -13.22 -2.95
N LEU A 176 -2.97 -12.77 -2.26
CA LEU A 176 -2.56 -13.29 -0.96
C LEU A 176 -3.69 -13.20 0.05
N TYR A 177 -4.35 -12.03 0.13
CA TYR A 177 -5.51 -11.86 1.00
C TYR A 177 -6.65 -12.85 0.63
N GLN A 178 -7.02 -12.89 -0.65
CA GLN A 178 -8.11 -13.73 -1.16
C GLN A 178 -7.86 -15.23 -0.94
N ARG A 179 -6.62 -15.69 -1.06
CA ARG A 179 -6.25 -17.11 -0.98
C ARG A 179 -5.97 -17.55 0.46
N SER A 180 -5.28 -16.72 1.23
CA SER A 180 -4.92 -17.04 2.63
C SER A 180 -6.08 -16.86 3.60
N ASN A 181 -7.11 -16.10 3.20
CA ASN A 181 -8.17 -15.62 4.07
C ASN A 181 -7.65 -14.88 5.31
N SER A 182 -6.45 -14.30 5.21
CA SER A 182 -5.82 -13.55 6.28
C SER A 182 -5.19 -12.27 5.77
N LEU A 183 -5.43 -11.15 6.47
CA LEU A 183 -4.75 -9.88 6.17
C LEU A 183 -3.28 -9.89 6.62
N LEU A 184 -2.87 -10.82 7.49
CA LEU A 184 -1.48 -10.92 7.92
C LEU A 184 -0.56 -11.37 6.78
N ALA A 185 -1.05 -12.21 5.85
CA ALA A 185 -0.29 -12.66 4.70
C ALA A 185 0.15 -11.51 3.75
N PRO A 186 -0.74 -10.64 3.24
CA PRO A 186 -0.32 -9.49 2.45
C PRO A 186 0.47 -8.47 3.27
N ILE A 187 0.18 -8.28 4.57
CA ILE A 187 0.98 -7.37 5.42
C ILE A 187 2.45 -7.82 5.47
N ILE A 188 2.71 -9.09 5.78
CA ILE A 188 4.07 -9.63 5.84
C ILE A 188 4.76 -9.47 4.49
N TYR A 189 4.07 -9.81 3.39
CA TYR A 189 4.65 -9.66 2.05
C TYR A 189 4.97 -8.20 1.72
N HIS A 190 4.07 -7.26 2.03
CA HIS A 190 4.26 -5.84 1.75
C HIS A 190 5.44 -5.28 2.56
N ILE A 191 5.58 -5.66 3.84
CA ILE A 191 6.74 -5.31 4.67
C ILE A 191 8.04 -5.83 4.04
N LEU A 192 8.07 -7.10 3.61
CA LEU A 192 9.24 -7.69 2.94
C LEU A 192 9.55 -6.98 1.63
N ASN A 193 8.54 -6.63 0.83
CA ASN A 193 8.70 -5.89 -0.41
C ASN A 193 9.33 -4.51 -0.16
N ASN A 194 8.82 -3.75 0.83
CA ASN A 194 9.38 -2.44 1.16
C ASN A 194 10.78 -2.54 1.75
N PHE A 195 11.06 -3.57 2.53
CA PHE A 195 12.41 -3.85 3.03
C PHE A 195 13.38 -4.11 1.87
N VAL A 196 13.02 -5.00 0.94
CA VAL A 196 13.84 -5.32 -0.24
C VAL A 196 14.01 -4.10 -1.14
N ALA A 197 12.95 -3.33 -1.39
CA ALA A 197 13.02 -2.08 -2.14
C ALA A 197 14.05 -1.13 -1.50
N PHE A 198 13.98 -0.92 -0.18
CA PHE A 198 14.97 -0.09 0.51
C PHE A 198 16.41 -0.64 0.37
N LEU A 199 16.59 -1.96 0.43
CA LEU A 199 17.90 -2.59 0.28
C LEU A 199 18.54 -2.31 -1.07
N ILE A 200 17.74 -2.31 -2.15
CA ILE A 200 18.25 -2.26 -3.52
C ILE A 200 18.25 -0.85 -4.14
N GLY A 201 17.67 0.14 -3.46
CA GLY A 201 17.54 1.52 -3.91
C GLY A 201 16.28 1.76 -4.72
#